data_AF-A0A954E5Z5-F1
#
_entry.id   AF-A0A954E5Z5-F1
#
_cell.length_a   1.000
_cell.length_b   1.000
_cell.length_c   1.000
_cell.angle_alpha   90.00
_cell.angle_beta   90.00
_cell.angle_gamma   90.00
#
_symmetry.space_group_name_H-M   'P 1'
#
loop_
_entity.id
_entity.type
_entity.pdbx_description
1 polymer ?
#
loop_
_entity_poly.entity_id
_entity_poly.type
_entity_poly.pdbx_seq_one_letter_code
_entity_poly.pdbx_strand_id
1 'polypeptide(L)'
;MGGTVGWACLLASVFWGAGCGQMGGFLMQSGGAETRYGEEQRQREEYLASHSADSLRWLVTHRLKNGMSKKDVDSVIGEEGEREFRDQEILGEGGLYRSDDLVYRWGPDREGNVYMFVFRDDHLINFDNFREELKSLDGARIGISVSSDDL
;
A
#
# COMPACT_ATOMS: atom_id res chain seq x y z
N MET A 1 -56.61 -49.53 1.44
CA MET A 1 -57.38 -49.56 2.70
C MET A 1 -56.50 -48.99 3.81
N GLY A 2 -57.05 -48.06 4.60
CA GLY A 2 -56.38 -47.29 5.67
C GLY A 2 -55.96 -45.90 5.17
N GLY A 3 -56.48 -44.77 5.63
CA GLY A 3 -57.41 -44.46 6.72
C GLY A 3 -57.15 -42.99 7.10
N THR A 4 -58.12 -42.11 6.86
CA THR A 4 -58.11 -40.68 7.20
C THR A 4 -58.19 -40.44 8.71
N VAL A 5 -57.70 -39.28 9.17
CA VAL A 5 -58.17 -38.38 10.26
C VAL A 5 -56.98 -37.41 10.46
N GLY A 6 -57.02 -36.14 10.04
CA GLY A 6 -57.89 -35.09 10.54
C GLY A 6 -57.24 -34.47 11.78
N TRP A 7 -57.10 -33.14 11.83
CA TRP A 7 -57.09 -32.24 13.01
C TRP A 7 -56.31 -30.96 12.67
N ALA A 8 -57.04 -30.02 12.08
CA ALA A 8 -56.71 -28.61 12.13
C ALA A 8 -57.27 -28.04 13.44
N CYS A 9 -56.41 -27.49 14.30
CA CYS A 9 -56.79 -26.55 15.35
C CYS A 9 -55.86 -25.35 15.29
N LEU A 10 -56.34 -24.29 14.65
CA LEU A 10 -56.03 -22.93 15.05
C LEU A 10 -56.45 -22.75 16.53
N LEU A 11 -55.62 -22.11 17.35
CA LEU A 11 -56.03 -21.05 18.27
C LEU A 11 -54.82 -20.42 18.99
N ALA A 12 -54.96 -19.13 19.20
CA ALA A 12 -53.96 -18.16 19.61
C ALA A 12 -53.51 -18.28 21.08
N SER A 13 -52.31 -17.79 21.38
CA SER A 13 -51.99 -17.13 22.66
C SER A 13 -50.84 -16.17 22.48
N VAL A 14 -51.14 -14.88 22.58
CA VAL A 14 -50.20 -13.78 22.80
C VAL A 14 -49.82 -13.80 24.28
N PHE A 15 -48.53 -13.84 24.62
CA PHE A 15 -48.06 -13.41 25.93
C PHE A 15 -46.81 -12.54 25.75
N TRP A 16 -46.98 -11.26 26.09
CA TRP A 16 -45.93 -10.27 26.26
C TRP A 16 -45.10 -10.65 27.51
N GLY A 17 -43.78 -10.61 27.40
CA GLY A 17 -42.86 -10.66 28.54
C GLY A 17 -41.50 -10.11 28.13
N ALA A 18 -41.17 -8.93 28.66
CA ALA A 18 -39.88 -8.26 28.47
C ALA A 18 -38.75 -8.97 29.24
N GLY A 19 -37.54 -8.99 28.68
CA GLY A 19 -36.32 -9.38 29.40
C GLY A 19 -35.11 -9.61 28.49
N CYS A 20 -34.22 -8.61 28.42
CA CYS A 20 -32.91 -8.68 27.77
C CYS A 20 -31.94 -9.61 28.53
N GLY A 21 -31.09 -10.36 27.82
CA GLY A 21 -30.05 -11.18 28.45
C GLY A 21 -29.14 -11.95 27.49
N GLN A 22 -28.29 -11.21 26.79
CA GLN A 22 -26.86 -11.47 26.51
C GLN A 22 -26.29 -12.91 26.38
N MET A 23 -25.40 -13.03 25.38
CA MET A 23 -24.35 -14.03 25.10
C MET A 23 -24.72 -15.12 24.08
N GLY A 24 -23.99 -15.32 22.98
CA GLY A 24 -22.73 -14.72 22.55
C GLY A 24 -22.59 -14.89 21.04
N GLY A 25 -22.09 -13.84 20.39
CA GLY A 25 -21.89 -13.78 18.95
C GLY A 25 -20.94 -14.86 18.47
N PHE A 26 -21.47 -15.80 17.70
CA PHE A 26 -20.73 -16.62 16.76
C PHE A 26 -21.30 -16.37 15.36
N LEU A 27 -21.26 -15.11 14.92
CA LEU A 27 -21.53 -14.73 13.54
C LEU A 27 -20.30 -14.02 12.99
N MET A 28 -19.38 -14.85 12.48
CA MET A 28 -18.81 -14.71 11.14
C MET A 28 -18.39 -13.29 10.74
N GLN A 29 -17.25 -12.83 11.25
CA GLN A 29 -16.56 -11.67 10.71
C GLN A 29 -15.63 -12.10 9.57
N SER A 30 -16.17 -12.20 8.36
CA SER A 30 -15.42 -12.44 7.12
C SER A 30 -15.44 -11.23 6.16
N GLY A 31 -15.77 -10.03 6.64
CA GLY A 31 -15.88 -8.81 5.83
C GLY A 31 -14.57 -8.02 5.60
N GLY A 32 -13.43 -8.50 6.07
CA GLY A 32 -12.16 -7.76 6.04
C GLY A 32 -11.27 -8.01 4.83
N ALA A 33 -11.42 -9.15 4.14
CA ALA A 33 -10.53 -9.53 3.04
C ALA A 33 -10.95 -8.91 1.71
N GLU A 34 -12.25 -8.93 1.37
CA GLU A 34 -12.78 -8.30 0.16
C GLU A 34 -12.59 -6.78 0.16
N THR A 35 -12.77 -6.14 1.32
CA THR A 35 -12.57 -4.69 1.46
C THR A 35 -11.12 -4.28 1.29
N ARG A 36 -10.17 -5.06 1.83
CA ARG A 36 -8.73 -4.76 1.74
C ARG A 36 -8.16 -5.00 0.34
N TYR A 37 -8.63 -6.02 -0.36
CA TYR A 37 -8.22 -6.31 -1.73
C TYR A 37 -8.81 -5.30 -2.72
N GLY A 38 -10.09 -4.97 -2.59
CA GLY A 38 -10.73 -3.93 -3.41
C GLY A 38 -10.08 -2.56 -3.24
N GLU A 39 -9.71 -2.20 -2.01
CA GLU A 39 -9.03 -0.92 -1.76
C GLU A 39 -7.61 -0.89 -2.34
N GLU A 40 -6.85 -1.98 -2.25
CA GLU A 40 -5.55 -2.08 -2.92
C GLU A 40 -5.65 -1.90 -4.43
N GLN A 41 -6.59 -2.60 -5.07
CA GLN A 41 -6.79 -2.48 -6.52
C GLN A 41 -7.16 -1.05 -6.90
N ARG A 42 -8.08 -0.41 -6.16
CA ARG A 42 -8.47 0.98 -6.38
C ARG A 42 -7.29 1.93 -6.31
N GLN A 43 -6.43 1.77 -5.30
CA GLN A 43 -5.25 2.63 -5.13
C GLN A 43 -4.20 2.38 -6.20
N ARG A 44 -4.03 1.13 -6.65
CA ARG A 44 -3.18 0.79 -7.79
C ARG A 44 -3.69 1.43 -9.08
N GLU A 45 -4.97 1.28 -9.38
CA GLU A 45 -5.58 1.85 -10.59
C GLU A 45 -5.47 3.38 -10.60
N GLU A 46 -5.72 4.03 -9.46
CA GLU A 46 -5.55 5.48 -9.33
C GLU A 46 -4.09 5.89 -9.55
N TYR A 47 -3.13 5.18 -8.94
CA TYR A 47 -1.72 5.46 -9.15
C TYR A 47 -1.32 5.30 -10.62
N LEU A 48 -1.72 4.22 -11.28
CA LEU A 48 -1.38 4.00 -12.69
C LEU A 48 -2.06 5.00 -13.63
N ALA A 49 -3.24 5.52 -13.28
CA ALA A 49 -3.97 6.47 -14.09
C ALA A 49 -3.44 7.90 -13.95
N SER A 50 -3.07 8.31 -12.73
CA SER A 50 -2.79 9.71 -12.41
C SER A 50 -1.39 9.96 -11.83
N HIS A 51 -0.61 8.91 -11.58
CA HIS A 51 0.62 8.94 -10.80
C HIS A 51 0.44 9.70 -9.48
N SER A 52 -0.69 9.48 -8.79
CA SER A 52 -1.01 10.15 -7.53
C SER A 52 -0.03 9.80 -6.41
N ALA A 53 0.56 10.83 -5.80
CA ALA A 53 1.44 10.71 -4.64
C ALA A 53 0.76 10.00 -3.45
N ASP A 54 -0.52 10.34 -3.21
CA ASP A 54 -1.29 9.77 -2.11
C ASP A 54 -1.54 8.27 -2.31
N SER A 55 -1.83 7.86 -3.54
CA SER A 55 -2.07 6.45 -3.86
C SER A 55 -0.80 5.62 -3.76
N LEU A 56 0.34 6.12 -4.26
CA LEU A 56 1.63 5.45 -4.10
C LEU A 56 2.00 5.31 -2.61
N ARG A 57 1.89 6.41 -1.86
CA ARG A 57 2.15 6.39 -0.41
C ARG A 57 1.25 5.41 0.32
N TRP A 58 -0.03 5.34 -0.06
CA TRP A 58 -0.97 4.40 0.52
C TRP A 58 -0.53 2.96 0.27
N LEU A 59 -0.16 2.62 -0.96
CA LEU A 59 0.32 1.28 -1.34
C LEU A 59 1.57 0.90 -0.54
N VAL A 60 2.55 1.79 -0.47
CA VAL A 60 3.79 1.60 0.31
C VAL A 60 3.46 1.33 1.78
N THR A 61 2.60 2.16 2.38
CA THR A 61 2.30 2.09 3.82
C THR A 61 1.47 0.86 4.21
N HIS A 62 0.52 0.45 3.37
CA HIS A 62 -0.48 -0.56 3.74
C HIS A 62 -0.22 -1.94 3.18
N ARG A 63 0.58 -2.02 2.10
CA ARG A 63 0.76 -3.25 1.32
C ARG A 63 2.21 -3.73 1.31
N LEU A 64 3.20 -2.84 1.29
CA LEU A 64 4.60 -3.27 1.32
C LEU A 64 5.02 -3.72 2.72
N LYS A 65 5.93 -4.70 2.75
CA LYS A 65 6.53 -5.25 3.97
C LYS A 65 7.96 -5.69 3.68
N ASN A 66 8.83 -5.57 4.66
CA ASN A 66 10.16 -6.16 4.59
C ASN A 66 10.05 -7.68 4.37
N GLY A 67 10.92 -8.22 3.54
CA GLY A 67 10.91 -9.61 3.08
C GLY A 67 10.10 -9.85 1.80
N MET A 68 9.42 -8.85 1.23
CA MET A 68 8.79 -9.00 -0.09
C MET A 68 9.84 -9.09 -1.19
N SER A 69 9.63 -9.96 -2.19
CA SER A 69 10.51 -9.99 -3.36
C SER A 69 10.35 -8.72 -4.20
N LYS A 70 11.37 -8.35 -4.99
CA LYS A 70 11.27 -7.23 -5.94
C LYS A 70 10.04 -7.35 -6.85
N LYS A 71 9.77 -8.57 -7.32
CA LYS A 71 8.60 -8.89 -8.15
C LYS A 71 7.28 -8.67 -7.42
N ASP A 72 7.20 -9.02 -6.14
CA ASP A 72 5.98 -8.80 -5.35
C ASP A 72 5.75 -7.29 -5.13
N VAL A 73 6.82 -6.54 -4.90
CA VAL A 73 6.76 -5.06 -4.79
C VAL A 73 6.26 -4.44 -6.10
N ASP A 74 6.83 -4.83 -7.24
CA ASP A 74 6.34 -4.39 -8.57
C ASP A 74 4.86 -4.71 -8.74
N SER A 75 4.44 -5.93 -8.36
CA SER A 75 3.05 -6.35 -8.48
C SER A 75 2.12 -5.57 -7.56
N VAL A 76 2.57 -5.18 -6.37
CA VAL A 76 1.77 -4.36 -5.45
C VAL A 76 1.57 -2.97 -6.03
N ILE A 77 2.64 -2.34 -6.51
CA ILE A 77 2.60 -0.97 -7.04
C ILE A 77 1.91 -0.91 -8.41
N GLY A 78 2.06 -1.96 -9.22
CA GLY A 78 1.50 -2.07 -10.56
C GLY A 78 2.45 -1.65 -11.68
N GLU A 79 3.69 -1.26 -11.36
CA GLU A 79 4.74 -0.93 -12.31
C GLU A 79 6.10 -1.46 -11.85
N GLU A 80 7.01 -1.66 -12.79
CA GLU A 80 8.36 -2.12 -12.50
C GLU A 80 9.22 -0.98 -11.96
N GLY A 81 9.86 -1.21 -10.81
CA GLY A 81 10.87 -0.29 -10.30
C GLY A 81 12.17 -0.36 -11.11
N GLU A 82 12.80 0.79 -11.30
CA GLU A 82 14.09 0.92 -11.99
C GLU A 82 15.27 0.77 -11.03
N ARG A 83 16.38 0.19 -11.49
CA ARG A 83 17.58 0.08 -10.67
C ARG A 83 18.28 1.44 -10.54
N GLU A 84 18.53 1.89 -9.31
CA GLU A 84 19.42 3.01 -9.04
C GLU A 84 20.86 2.49 -8.91
N PHE A 85 21.77 3.04 -9.71
CA PHE A 85 23.18 2.66 -9.72
C PHE A 85 24.05 3.67 -8.98
N ARG A 86 23.52 4.85 -8.67
CA ARG A 86 24.16 5.86 -7.81
C ARG A 86 23.67 5.69 -6.37
N ASP A 87 23.72 4.46 -5.89
CA ASP A 87 23.21 4.05 -4.58
C ASP A 87 24.27 4.11 -3.47
N GLN A 88 25.51 4.53 -3.79
CA GLN A 88 26.63 4.56 -2.84
C GLN A 88 26.38 5.45 -1.62
N GLU A 89 25.72 6.59 -1.80
CA GLU A 89 25.37 7.50 -0.71
C GLU A 89 24.34 6.83 0.21
N ILE A 90 23.28 6.29 -0.38
CA ILE A 90 22.21 5.57 0.30
C ILE A 90 22.75 4.38 1.11
N LEU A 91 23.62 3.57 0.49
CA LEU A 91 24.18 2.38 1.12
C LEU A 91 25.30 2.70 2.14
N GLY A 92 25.91 3.88 2.04
CA GLY A 92 26.95 4.35 2.94
C GLY A 92 26.43 4.92 4.26
N GLU A 93 25.15 5.29 4.33
CA GLU A 93 24.57 5.88 5.54
C GLU A 93 24.34 4.86 6.66
N GLY A 94 24.83 5.19 7.86
CA GLY A 94 24.38 4.58 9.12
C GLY A 94 24.73 3.11 9.36
N GLY A 95 25.49 2.46 8.46
CA GLY A 95 25.96 1.07 8.63
C GLY A 95 24.85 0.01 8.60
N LEU A 96 23.64 0.37 8.15
CA LEU A 96 22.48 -0.52 8.10
C LEU A 96 22.48 -1.40 6.83
N TYR A 97 23.09 -0.91 5.76
CA TYR A 97 23.13 -1.55 4.47
C TYR A 97 24.50 -2.15 4.17
N ARG A 98 24.50 -3.12 3.25
CA ARG A 98 25.72 -3.69 2.68
C ARG A 98 26.02 -3.02 1.35
N SER A 99 27.29 -3.04 0.96
CA SER A 99 27.74 -2.52 -0.33
C SER A 99 27.18 -3.29 -1.54
N ASP A 100 26.71 -4.52 -1.33
CA ASP A 100 26.09 -5.37 -2.35
C ASP A 100 24.55 -5.39 -2.28
N ASP A 101 23.94 -4.62 -1.38
CA ASP A 101 22.50 -4.38 -1.42
C ASP A 101 22.15 -3.57 -2.67
N LEU A 102 20.91 -3.70 -3.14
CA LEU A 102 20.43 -3.08 -4.38
C LEU A 102 19.35 -2.05 -4.07
N VAL A 103 19.44 -0.86 -4.66
CA VAL A 103 18.41 0.17 -4.50
C VAL A 103 17.58 0.27 -5.78
N TYR A 104 16.26 0.20 -5.65
CA TYR A 104 15.32 0.40 -6.76
C TYR A 104 14.44 1.61 -6.49
N ARG A 105 13.99 2.27 -7.56
CA ARG A 105 13.18 3.48 -7.52
C ARG A 105 11.85 3.31 -8.27
N TRP A 106 10.79 3.88 -7.71
CA TRP A 106 9.45 3.99 -8.30
C TRP A 106 9.04 5.45 -8.45
N GLY A 107 8.24 5.74 -9.48
CA GLY A 107 7.93 7.10 -9.90
C GLY A 107 8.94 7.71 -10.90
N PRO A 108 8.95 9.04 -11.09
CA PRO A 108 8.34 10.05 -10.23
C PRO A 108 6.81 10.02 -10.23
N ASP A 109 6.21 10.35 -9.10
CA ASP A 109 4.79 10.69 -9.04
C ASP A 109 4.50 12.03 -9.72
N ARG A 110 3.23 12.43 -9.81
CA ARG A 110 2.81 13.68 -10.46
C ARG A 110 3.37 14.94 -9.78
N GLU A 111 3.79 14.85 -8.52
CA GLU A 111 4.42 15.93 -7.76
C GLU A 111 5.96 15.91 -7.88
N GLY A 112 6.53 14.93 -8.58
CA GLY A 112 7.97 14.75 -8.75
C GLY A 112 8.63 13.96 -7.62
N ASN A 113 7.87 13.37 -6.68
CA ASN A 113 8.48 12.55 -5.63
C ASN A 113 8.87 11.18 -6.20
N VAL A 114 10.03 10.68 -5.76
CA VAL A 114 10.56 9.36 -6.12
C VAL A 114 10.73 8.56 -4.84
N TYR A 115 10.30 7.30 -4.88
CA TYR A 115 10.39 6.39 -3.74
C TYR A 115 11.50 5.38 -4.01
N MET A 116 12.51 5.36 -3.14
CA MET A 116 13.63 4.42 -3.24
C MET A 116 13.52 3.34 -2.17
N PHE A 117 13.72 2.09 -2.55
CA PHE A 117 13.65 0.95 -1.66
C PHE A 117 14.92 0.12 -1.77
N VAL A 118 15.38 -0.39 -0.64
CA VAL A 118 16.62 -1.17 -0.55
C VAL A 118 16.29 -2.65 -0.46
N PHE A 119 16.97 -3.46 -1.26
CA PHE A 119 16.80 -4.90 -1.37
C PHE A 119 18.11 -5.61 -1.06
N ARG A 120 18.01 -6.76 -0.40
CA ARG A 120 19.11 -7.69 -0.16
C ARG A 120 18.69 -9.07 -0.63
N ASP A 121 19.53 -9.70 -1.44
CA ASP A 121 19.24 -11.03 -1.99
C ASP A 121 17.83 -11.11 -2.62
N ASP A 122 17.43 -10.06 -3.36
CA ASP A 122 16.09 -9.88 -3.98
C ASP A 122 14.91 -9.61 -3.03
N HIS A 123 15.16 -9.42 -1.73
CA HIS A 123 14.12 -9.18 -0.74
C HIS A 123 14.20 -7.76 -0.17
N LEU A 124 13.05 -7.10 -0.05
CA LEU A 124 12.91 -5.75 0.50
C LEU A 124 13.38 -5.71 1.94
N ILE A 125 14.35 -4.86 2.26
CA ILE A 125 14.87 -4.70 3.63
C ILE A 125 14.56 -3.33 4.22
N ASN A 126 14.32 -2.31 3.38
CA ASN A 126 13.87 -1.00 3.83
C ASN A 126 13.06 -0.27 2.76
N PHE A 127 11.92 0.31 3.19
CA PHE A 127 11.06 1.19 2.40
C PHE A 127 10.59 2.44 3.15
N ASP A 128 11.01 2.63 4.40
CA ASP A 128 10.49 3.67 5.30
C ASP A 128 11.22 5.03 5.15
N ASN A 129 12.41 5.06 4.54
CA ASN A 129 13.32 6.21 4.68
C ASN A 129 13.52 7.12 3.45
N PHE A 130 12.93 6.85 2.29
CA PHE A 130 13.30 7.58 1.06
C PHE A 130 12.16 8.39 0.45
N ARG A 131 11.55 9.26 1.27
CA ARG A 131 10.54 10.21 0.79
C ARG A 131 11.15 11.46 0.14
N GLU A 132 12.38 11.84 0.41
CA GLU A 132 12.97 13.06 -0.16
C GLU A 132 14.50 12.98 -0.31
N GLU A 133 14.98 12.94 -1.55
CA GLU A 133 16.33 13.46 -1.87
C GLU A 133 16.48 14.07 -3.28
N LEU A 134 15.44 14.09 -4.13
CA LEU A 134 15.53 14.76 -5.44
C LEU A 134 15.18 16.25 -5.41
N LYS A 135 14.53 16.76 -4.36
CA LYS A 135 14.35 18.21 -4.18
C LYS A 135 15.67 18.95 -3.94
N SER A 136 16.68 18.24 -3.43
CA SER A 136 18.02 18.78 -3.18
C SER A 136 18.85 18.96 -4.47
N LEU A 137 18.68 18.05 -5.45
CA LEU A 137 19.50 18.05 -6.67
C LEU A 137 18.96 18.94 -7.80
N ASP A 138 17.67 19.30 -7.77
CA ASP A 138 17.11 20.31 -8.70
C ASP A 138 17.39 21.75 -8.26
N GLY A 139 17.69 21.97 -6.97
CA GLY A 139 18.12 23.27 -6.44
C GLY A 139 19.52 23.73 -6.88
N ALA A 140 20.33 22.83 -7.47
CA ALA A 140 21.69 23.12 -7.90
C ALA A 140 21.81 23.60 -9.37
N ARG A 141 20.68 23.95 -10.02
CA ARG A 141 20.67 24.26 -11.46
C ARG A 141 19.95 25.55 -11.88
N ILE A 142 19.99 26.66 -11.13
CA ILE A 142 19.88 27.99 -11.77
C ILE A 142 20.76 29.02 -11.04
N GLY A 143 22.07 28.88 -11.20
CA GLY A 143 23.06 29.91 -10.89
C GLY A 143 23.78 30.38 -12.15
N ILE A 144 23.03 30.71 -13.21
CA ILE A 144 23.61 31.50 -14.31
C ILE A 144 23.55 32.95 -13.86
N SER A 145 24.62 33.40 -13.20
CA SER A 145 24.89 34.83 -13.04
C SER A 145 25.13 35.41 -14.44
N VAL A 146 24.08 35.95 -15.07
CA VAL A 146 24.26 36.86 -16.20
C VAL A 146 24.73 38.18 -15.60
N SER A 147 26.04 38.40 -15.65
CA SER A 147 26.65 39.69 -15.33
C SER A 147 26.31 40.65 -16.48
N SER A 148 25.40 41.58 -16.25
CA SER A 148 25.03 42.63 -17.21
C SER A 148 25.94 43.86 -17.08
N ASP A 149 27.26 43.64 -17.07
CA ASP A 149 28.29 44.71 -16.97
C ASP A 149 29.32 44.63 -18.10
N ASP A 150 28.88 44.26 -19.31
CA ASP A 150 29.66 44.47 -20.53
C ASP A 150 28.68 44.72 -21.68
N LEU A 151 28.27 45.99 -21.84
CA LEU A 151 28.08 46.73 -23.11
C LEU A 151 27.75 48.20 -22.83
#